data_AF-A0A4W5MBW1-F1
#
_entry.id   AF-A0A4W5MBW1-F1
#
_cell.length_a   1.000
_cell.length_b   1.000
_cell.length_c   1.000
_cell.angle_alpha   90.00
_cell.angle_beta   90.00
_cell.angle_gamma   90.00
#
_symmetry.space_group_name_H-M   'P 1'
#
loop_
_entity.id
_entity.type
_entity.pdbx_description
1 polymer ?
#
loop_
_entity_poly.entity_id
_entity_poly.type
_entity_poly.pdbx_seq_one_letter_code
_entity_poly.pdbx_strand_id
1 'polypeptide(L)'
;RITNGSFVSHLSWILTTCRLKFDSPSPQIVLYEDKNYQGRRYECDSDCTDFHSYLSRCNSIRVESGAWVVYERPNYTGYQYVLTRGEYPDYQRWMGLNDHVCSCKMVHFVSG
;
A
#
# COMPACT_ATOMS: atom_id res chain seq x y z
N ARG A 1 -43.33 -9.73 -35.18
CA ARG A 1 -42.04 -10.37 -34.81
C ARG A 1 -41.01 -9.26 -34.67
N ILE A 2 -40.84 -8.74 -33.47
CA ILE A 2 -39.84 -7.72 -33.15
C ILE A 2 -38.61 -8.50 -32.69
N THR A 3 -37.50 -8.32 -33.40
CA THR A 3 -36.23 -8.98 -33.12
C THR A 3 -35.70 -8.52 -31.77
N ASN A 4 -35.41 -9.48 -30.87
CA ASN A 4 -34.86 -9.31 -29.51
C ASN A 4 -33.45 -8.67 -29.44
N GLY A 5 -33.03 -7.89 -30.45
CA GLY A 5 -31.64 -7.41 -30.60
C GLY A 5 -31.37 -6.00 -30.10
N SER A 6 -32.40 -5.19 -29.80
CA SER A 6 -32.22 -3.75 -29.51
C SER A 6 -32.32 -3.38 -28.03
N PHE A 7 -32.72 -4.29 -27.14
CA PHE A 7 -32.83 -4.01 -25.70
C PHE A 7 -31.59 -4.39 -24.88
N VAL A 8 -30.71 -5.25 -25.42
CA VAL A 8 -29.52 -5.74 -24.71
C VAL A 8 -28.33 -4.79 -24.87
N SER A 9 -28.32 -3.91 -25.88
CA SER A 9 -27.23 -2.98 -26.12
C SER A 9 -27.18 -1.80 -25.14
N HIS A 10 -28.32 -1.33 -24.62
CA HIS A 10 -28.36 -0.14 -23.76
C HIS A 10 -27.93 -0.41 -22.31
N LEU A 11 -28.13 -1.64 -21.81
CA LEU A 11 -27.68 -2.06 -20.48
C LEU A 11 -26.18 -2.36 -20.42
N SER A 12 -25.53 -2.63 -21.57
CA SER A 12 -24.08 -2.80 -21.66
C SER A 12 -23.33 -1.49 -21.38
N TRP A 13 -23.90 -0.34 -21.76
CA TRP A 13 -23.28 0.97 -21.48
C TRP A 13 -23.36 1.35 -20.01
N ILE A 14 -24.45 1.00 -19.32
CA ILE A 14 -24.64 1.31 -17.88
C ILE A 14 -23.67 0.50 -16.99
N LEU A 15 -23.41 -0.77 -17.34
CA LEU A 15 -22.39 -1.56 -16.64
C LEU A 15 -20.96 -1.11 -16.95
N THR A 16 -20.74 -0.47 -18.10
CA THR A 16 -19.45 0.13 -18.47
C THR A 16 -19.18 1.41 -17.69
N THR A 17 -20.18 2.27 -17.47
CA THR A 17 -20.04 3.47 -16.60
C THR A 17 -19.87 3.13 -15.12
N CYS A 18 -20.46 2.04 -14.62
CA CYS A 18 -20.21 1.57 -13.25
C CYS A 18 -18.86 0.83 -13.08
N ARG A 19 -18.17 0.49 -14.17
CA ARG A 19 -16.80 -0.03 -14.16
C ARG A 19 -15.75 1.10 -14.19
N LEU A 20 -16.15 2.31 -13.82
CA LEU A 20 -15.28 3.42 -13.46
C LEU A 20 -15.03 3.48 -11.94
N LYS A 21 -15.01 2.33 -11.23
CA LYS A 21 -14.10 2.22 -10.08
C LYS A 21 -12.70 2.15 -10.66
N PHE A 22 -12.21 3.32 -11.04
CA PHE A 22 -10.85 3.79 -10.81
C PHE A 22 -9.90 2.60 -10.62
N ASP A 23 -9.24 2.16 -11.69
CA ASP A 23 -7.99 1.38 -11.62
C ASP A 23 -6.93 2.27 -10.92
N SER A 24 -7.19 2.70 -9.68
CA SER A 24 -6.10 3.10 -8.82
C SER A 24 -5.31 1.82 -8.63
N PRO A 25 -3.99 1.86 -8.88
CA PRO A 25 -3.14 0.73 -8.53
C PRO A 25 -3.44 0.35 -7.09
N SER A 26 -3.65 -0.95 -6.84
CA SER A 26 -3.83 -1.45 -5.48
C SER A 26 -2.65 -0.95 -4.65
N PRO A 27 -2.90 -0.33 -3.49
CA PRO A 27 -1.85 0.20 -2.63
C PRO A 27 -0.87 -0.91 -2.28
N GLN A 28 0.42 -0.63 -2.40
CA GLN A 28 1.47 -1.62 -2.20
C GLN A 28 2.72 -0.97 -1.63
N ILE A 29 3.24 -1.60 -0.58
CA ILE A 29 4.50 -1.25 0.09
C ILE A 29 5.36 -2.50 0.21
N VAL A 30 6.67 -2.32 0.02
CA VAL A 30 7.68 -3.37 0.14
C VAL A 30 8.72 -2.93 1.16
N LEU A 31 8.89 -3.72 2.21
CA LEU A 31 9.86 -3.49 3.28
C LEU A 31 11.03 -4.45 3.13
N TYR A 32 12.25 -3.99 3.38
CA TYR A 32 13.49 -4.76 3.21
C TYR A 32 14.33 -4.73 4.50
N GLU A 33 14.94 -5.87 4.86
CA GLU A 33 15.74 -5.98 6.08
C GLU A 33 17.05 -5.18 6.01
N ASP A 34 17.65 -5.05 4.82
CA ASP A 34 18.91 -4.34 4.61
C ASP A 34 18.71 -3.04 3.83
N LYS A 35 19.75 -2.21 3.77
CA LYS A 35 19.76 -0.95 3.01
C LYS A 35 19.79 -1.20 1.51
N ASN A 36 19.36 -0.21 0.72
CA ASN A 36 19.37 -0.26 -0.75
C ASN A 36 18.58 -1.46 -1.35
N TYR A 37 17.45 -1.82 -0.72
CA TYR A 37 16.53 -2.86 -1.20
C TYR A 37 17.15 -4.25 -1.28
N GLN A 38 18.04 -4.56 -0.34
CA GLN A 38 18.73 -5.84 -0.25
C GLN A 38 18.14 -6.72 0.86
N GLY A 39 18.56 -7.99 0.87
CA GLY A 39 18.18 -8.94 1.91
C GLY A 39 16.77 -9.49 1.74
N ARG A 40 16.16 -9.89 2.87
CA ARG A 40 14.79 -10.39 2.90
C ARG A 40 13.82 -9.22 2.72
N ARG A 41 12.75 -9.46 1.96
CA ARG A 41 11.68 -8.48 1.74
C ARG A 41 10.31 -9.00 2.13
N TYR A 42 9.43 -8.09 2.51
CA TYR A 42 8.03 -8.34 2.79
C TYR A 42 7.17 -7.35 2.01
N GLU A 43 6.24 -7.88 1.22
CA GLU A 43 5.33 -7.12 0.38
C GLU A 43 3.97 -7.07 1.08
N CYS A 44 3.41 -5.88 1.22
CA CYS A 44 2.17 -5.64 1.94
C CYS A 44 1.24 -4.76 1.10
N ASP A 45 -0.03 -5.15 1.01
CA ASP A 45 -1.08 -4.51 0.22
C ASP A 45 -2.28 -4.04 1.08
N SER A 46 -2.21 -4.30 2.38
CA SER A 46 -3.26 -4.04 3.37
C SER A 46 -2.66 -3.66 4.72
N ASP A 47 -3.51 -3.27 5.68
CA ASP A 47 -3.05 -2.94 7.04
C ASP A 47 -2.41 -4.18 7.72
N CYS A 48 -1.27 -3.98 8.39
CA CYS A 48 -0.54 -5.04 9.08
C CYS A 48 -0.17 -4.63 10.50
N THR A 49 -0.63 -5.41 11.49
CA THR A 49 -0.43 -5.13 12.92
C THR A 49 0.91 -5.57 13.47
N ASP A 50 1.60 -6.51 12.82
CA ASP A 50 2.90 -7.02 13.27
C ASP A 50 3.74 -7.60 12.12
N PHE A 51 4.93 -7.06 11.93
CA PHE A 51 5.93 -7.55 10.97
C PHE A 51 6.87 -8.60 11.55
N HIS A 52 6.88 -8.83 12.86
CA HIS A 52 7.90 -9.66 13.53
C HIS A 52 7.97 -11.11 13.00
N SER A 53 6.86 -11.62 12.45
CA SER A 53 6.82 -12.94 11.80
C SER A 53 7.45 -12.96 10.40
N TYR A 54 7.57 -11.81 9.76
CA TYR A 54 8.01 -11.64 8.38
C TYR A 54 9.41 -11.02 8.26
N LEU A 55 9.71 -10.01 9.09
CA LEU A 55 10.96 -9.27 9.11
C LEU A 55 11.41 -9.04 10.56
N SER A 56 12.71 -9.18 10.80
CA SER A 56 13.33 -8.88 12.11
C SER A 56 13.66 -7.40 12.30
N ARG A 57 13.87 -6.69 11.19
CA ARG A 57 14.25 -5.28 11.11
C ARG A 57 13.86 -4.72 9.74
N CYS A 58 13.84 -3.40 9.61
CA CYS A 58 13.54 -2.71 8.35
C CYS A 58 14.51 -1.56 8.11
N ASN A 59 15.39 -1.71 7.12
CA ASN A 59 16.38 -0.70 6.78
C ASN A 59 16.08 0.05 5.49
N SER A 60 15.32 -0.53 4.55
CA SER A 60 14.87 0.18 3.36
C SER A 60 13.43 -0.16 2.99
N ILE A 61 12.74 0.78 2.36
CA ILE A 61 11.31 0.67 2.03
C ILE A 61 11.07 1.19 0.62
N ARG A 62 10.21 0.52 -0.13
CA ARG A 62 9.73 0.99 -1.44
C ARG A 62 8.22 1.03 -1.43
N VAL A 63 7.65 2.20 -1.72
CA VAL A 63 6.20 2.38 -1.84
C VAL A 63 5.86 2.44 -3.33
N GLU A 64 5.26 1.38 -3.84
CA GLU A 64 4.86 1.27 -5.25
C GLU A 64 3.64 2.15 -5.54
N SER A 65 2.68 2.14 -4.62
CA SER A 65 1.38 2.78 -4.77
C SER A 65 0.72 3.04 -3.41
N GLY A 66 -0.14 4.07 -3.38
CA GLY A 66 -0.80 4.52 -2.17
C GLY A 66 0.09 5.37 -1.26
N ALA A 67 -0.40 5.60 -0.06
CA ALA A 67 0.36 6.20 1.04
C ALA A 67 0.16 5.34 2.28
N TRP A 68 1.20 5.28 3.09
CA TRP A 68 1.32 4.34 4.19
C TRP A 68 1.83 5.07 5.43
N VAL A 69 1.32 4.70 6.59
CA VAL A 69 1.91 5.07 7.88
C VAL A 69 2.57 3.82 8.42
N VAL A 70 3.88 3.88 8.67
CA VAL A 70 4.61 2.81 9.33
C VAL A 70 4.91 3.20 10.77
N TYR A 71 4.93 2.21 11.66
CA TYR A 71 5.01 2.39 13.09
C TYR A 71 6.19 1.60 13.66
N GLU A 72 6.89 2.20 14.61
CA GLU A 72 8.03 1.58 15.29
C GLU A 72 7.64 0.30 16.04
N ARG A 73 6.45 0.28 16.67
CA ARG A 73 5.98 -0.84 17.49
C ARG A 73 4.79 -1.57 16.85
N PRO A 74 4.53 -2.82 17.25
CA PRO A 74 3.34 -3.54 16.79
C PRO A 74 2.06 -2.82 17.24
N ASN A 75 0.95 -3.18 16.60
CA ASN A 75 -0.40 -2.64 16.87
C ASN A 75 -0.52 -1.11 16.72
N TYR A 76 0.22 -0.52 15.78
CA TYR A 76 0.13 0.90 15.44
C TYR A 76 0.54 1.84 16.57
N THR A 77 1.58 1.47 17.33
CA THR A 77 2.07 2.23 18.48
C THR A 77 3.50 2.73 18.26
N GLY A 78 3.97 3.65 19.12
CA GLY A 78 5.32 4.23 19.03
C GLY A 78 5.42 5.36 18.01
N TYR A 79 6.62 5.59 17.48
CA TYR A 79 6.87 6.59 16.44
C TYR A 79 6.16 6.21 15.14
N GLN A 80 5.65 7.23 14.44
CA GLN A 80 4.89 7.08 13.19
C GLN A 80 5.63 7.79 12.07
N TYR A 81 5.73 7.13 10.92
CA TYR A 81 6.39 7.67 9.74
C TYR A 81 5.44 7.57 8.54
N VAL A 82 5.14 8.71 7.94
CA VAL A 82 4.27 8.79 6.77
C VAL A 82 5.13 8.62 5.51
N LEU A 83 4.81 7.60 4.74
CA LEU A 83 5.48 7.23 3.50
C LEU A 83 4.51 7.39 2.34
N THR A 84 4.89 8.23 1.38
CA THR A 84 4.20 8.31 0.09
C THR A 84 4.93 7.48 -0.94
N ARG A 85 4.30 7.28 -2.11
CA ARG A 85 4.91 6.63 -3.27
C ARG A 85 6.34 7.14 -3.50
N GLY A 86 7.30 6.23 -3.51
CA GLY A 86 8.70 6.56 -3.60
C GLY A 86 9.64 5.47 -3.11
N GLU A 87 10.92 5.78 -3.20
CA GLU A 87 12.03 4.90 -2.90
C GLU A 87 12.80 5.42 -1.68
N TYR A 88 12.90 4.58 -0.64
CA TYR A 88 13.58 4.93 0.61
C TYR A 88 14.72 3.94 0.90
N PRO A 89 15.96 4.21 0.43
CA PRO A 89 17.07 3.26 0.49
C PRO A 89 17.66 3.06 1.90
N ASP A 90 17.34 3.93 2.85
CA ASP A 90 17.77 3.86 4.25
C ASP A 90 16.71 4.48 5.17
N TYR A 91 16.75 4.16 6.47
CA TYR A 91 15.76 4.67 7.43
C TYR A 91 15.78 6.17 7.65
N GLN A 92 16.89 6.85 7.36
CA GLN A 92 16.99 8.30 7.50
C GLN A 92 16.14 9.01 6.44
N ARG A 93 15.86 8.35 5.31
CA ARG A 93 15.02 8.89 4.21
C ARG A 93 13.56 9.07 4.59
N TRP A 94 13.05 8.31 5.55
CA TRP A 94 11.73 8.54 6.15
C TRP A 94 11.79 9.18 7.53
N MET A 95 12.93 9.79 7.87
CA MET A 95 13.20 10.39 9.18
C MET A 95 13.08 9.37 10.34
N GLY A 96 13.34 8.10 10.05
CA GLY A 96 13.45 7.04 11.05
C GLY A 96 14.58 7.31 12.02
N LEU A 97 14.33 7.01 13.30
CA LEU A 97 15.35 7.12 14.35
C LEU A 97 16.17 5.82 14.50
N ASN A 98 15.59 4.70 14.08
CA ASN A 98 16.15 3.36 14.13
C ASN A 98 15.65 2.54 12.92
N ASP A 99 16.12 1.30 12.82
CA ASP A 99 15.69 0.31 11.83
C ASP A 99 14.55 -0.60 12.34
N HIS A 100 13.85 -0.17 13.39
CA HIS A 100 12.73 -0.90 13.95
C HIS A 100 11.41 -0.33 13.42
N VAL A 101 10.73 -1.15 12.63
CA VAL A 101 9.37 -0.90 12.16
C VAL A 101 8.62 -2.21 12.30
N CYS A 102 7.48 -2.19 12.98
CA CYS A 102 6.73 -3.40 13.33
C CYS A 102 5.28 -3.39 12.87
N SER A 103 4.69 -2.27 12.44
CA SER A 103 3.34 -2.28 11.86
C SER A 103 3.15 -1.21 10.79
N CYS A 104 2.16 -1.37 9.91
CA CYS A 104 1.79 -0.37 8.92
C CYS A 104 0.28 -0.26 8.72
N LYS A 105 -0.16 0.95 8.34
CA LYS A 105 -1.51 1.23 7.91
C LYS A 105 -1.52 1.95 6.58
N MET A 106 -2.49 1.62 5.76
CA MET A 106 -2.79 2.36 4.56
C MET A 106 -3.51 3.67 4.91
N VAL A 107 -3.13 4.74 4.22
CA VAL A 107 -3.81 6.02 4.29
C VAL A 107 -4.91 6.05 3.23
N HIS A 108 -6.17 6.08 3.68
CA HIS A 108 -7.31 6.34 2.81
C HIS A 108 -7.47 7.85 2.63
N PHE A 109 -7.12 8.36 1.44
CA PHE A 109 -7.46 9.74 1.08
C PHE A 109 -8.95 9.82 0.81
N VAL A 110 -9.71 10.34 1.78
CA VAL A 110 -11.12 10.70 1.55
C VAL A 110 -11.11 12.00 0.73
N SER A 111 -11.38 11.91 -0.57
CA SER A 111 -11.74 13.08 -1.36
C SER A 111 -13.11 13.57 -0.87
N GLY A 112 -13.11 14.65 -0.09
CA GLY A 112 -14.33 15.38 0.28
C GLY A 112 -14.95 16.12 -0.89
#